data_AF-A0A6P7L3C9-F1
#
_entry.id   AF-A0A6P7L3C9-F1
#
_cell.length_a   1.000
_cell.length_b   1.000
_cell.length_c   1.000
_cell.angle_alpha   90.00
_cell.angle_beta   90.00
_cell.angle_gamma   90.00
#
_symmetry.space_group_name_H-M   'P 1'
#
loop_
_entity.id
_entity.type
_entity.pdbx_description
1 polymer ?
#
loop_
_entity_poly.entity_id
_entity_poly.type
_entity_poly.pdbx_seq_one_letter_code
_entity_poly.pdbx_strand_id
1 'polypeptide(L)'
;MAMFSTGILVLTAPLNTLPLRIAPVLSSAAQLVERTLYVHLHPGLNLGSGTQPRPVYLPPVVDLSTLITRLYSNAANVCGHLDVRVLLTNVRAQSASSGGLLNPNCPFPTPQSLSHSPEVVLTDFPLQDPGQSHQVTQCLLKYTGHCYVCSPKLHSVLLHPQLMQLEEKQENNFNEAEEKTEPVPLETYGDVVVGGTFDRLHGAHKTLLDISCLLANRRFIIAVCDQAMLKKKVLKDLIEPYSLRVQRIREFLQDTKPSLQVEIVPLHDPFGVSVVDPLLQCIVVSEETRKGGEAVNKKRCENGLSTLVLHEIQLLKDAHHTDIEEEKISSSSLRSRLLGTLVMPPKDTSLLPPIPYVLGLTGGSGSGKSSIARRLEALGAVRVDCDKLGHEVYQPDTAGYRRVIEEFGSDILNEDKTINRRTLGRKVFGNQERLKALTDIVWPEIALLVKNRIGQARDEGKRVCVLDAAVLLEAGWADMVHEVWVSIIPEEEDSPTRESQT
;
A
#
# COMPACT_ATOMS: atom_id res chain seq x y z
N MET A 1 -9.24 -27.11 -6.54
CA MET A 1 -10.17 -26.22 -7.28
C MET A 1 -9.38 -25.00 -7.69
N ALA A 2 -9.68 -24.39 -8.84
CA ALA A 2 -9.14 -23.06 -9.15
C ALA A 2 -9.65 -22.08 -8.09
N MET A 3 -8.78 -21.19 -7.58
CA MET A 3 -9.19 -20.16 -6.63
C MET A 3 -10.07 -19.13 -7.34
N PHE A 4 -11.01 -18.56 -6.60
CA PHE A 4 -11.82 -17.43 -7.03
C PHE A 4 -11.03 -16.13 -6.85
N SER A 5 -11.15 -15.18 -7.77
CA SER A 5 -10.47 -13.89 -7.62
C SER A 5 -11.04 -13.11 -6.43
N THR A 6 -12.37 -13.12 -6.29
CA THR A 6 -13.08 -12.28 -5.32
C THR A 6 -14.18 -13.07 -4.62
N GLY A 7 -14.22 -12.97 -3.30
CA GLY A 7 -15.24 -13.61 -2.46
C GLY A 7 -15.94 -12.66 -1.50
N ILE A 8 -17.17 -12.99 -1.12
CA ILE A 8 -17.86 -12.39 0.04
C ILE A 8 -17.99 -13.44 1.13
N LEU A 9 -17.47 -13.16 2.32
CA LEU A 9 -17.68 -13.91 3.54
C LEU A 9 -18.82 -13.29 4.35
N VAL A 10 -19.95 -14.00 4.44
CA VAL A 10 -21.09 -13.63 5.28
C VAL A 10 -20.93 -14.31 6.64
N LEU A 11 -20.58 -13.53 7.65
CA LEU A 11 -20.44 -13.96 9.03
C LEU A 11 -21.79 -13.89 9.74
N THR A 12 -22.29 -15.05 10.13
CA THR A 12 -23.64 -15.28 10.68
C THR A 12 -23.62 -15.61 12.17
N ALA A 13 -22.47 -16.04 12.70
CA ALA A 13 -22.35 -16.30 14.13
C ALA A 13 -22.61 -15.02 14.97
N PRO A 14 -23.14 -15.18 16.20
CA PRO A 14 -23.33 -14.06 17.13
C PRO A 14 -22.04 -13.27 17.39
N LEU A 15 -22.16 -11.95 17.59
CA LEU A 15 -21.01 -11.03 17.78
C LEU A 15 -20.09 -11.42 18.93
N ASN A 16 -20.61 -12.00 20.01
CA ASN A 16 -19.82 -12.47 21.15
C ASN A 16 -18.99 -13.73 20.82
N THR A 17 -19.46 -14.59 19.92
CA THR A 17 -18.76 -15.83 19.52
C THR A 17 -17.80 -15.63 18.34
N LEU A 18 -18.05 -14.63 17.50
CA LEU A 18 -17.26 -14.36 16.30
C LEU A 18 -15.76 -14.17 16.57
N PRO A 19 -15.30 -13.45 17.62
CA PRO A 19 -13.88 -13.24 17.85
C PRO A 19 -13.05 -14.52 17.95
N LEU A 20 -13.63 -15.61 18.46
CA LEU A 20 -12.96 -16.91 18.58
C LEU A 20 -12.88 -17.65 17.23
N ARG A 21 -13.77 -17.33 16.29
CA ARG A 21 -13.91 -18.04 15.01
C ARG A 21 -13.29 -17.30 13.82
N ILE A 22 -12.93 -16.03 13.96
CA ILE A 22 -12.38 -15.21 12.86
C ILE A 22 -11.15 -15.88 12.23
N ALA A 23 -10.15 -16.27 13.01
CA ALA A 23 -8.89 -16.82 12.48
C ALA A 23 -9.10 -18.08 11.61
N PRO A 24 -9.78 -19.14 12.09
CA PRO A 24 -9.99 -20.34 11.29
C PRO A 24 -10.93 -20.10 10.09
N VAL A 25 -11.93 -19.22 10.22
CA VAL A 25 -12.81 -18.84 9.11
C VAL A 25 -12.01 -18.12 8.01
N LEU A 26 -11.18 -17.14 8.37
CA LEU A 26 -10.33 -16.42 7.42
C LEU A 26 -9.31 -17.35 6.74
N SER A 27 -8.72 -18.29 7.50
CA SER A 27 -7.81 -19.31 6.95
C SER A 27 -8.49 -20.16 5.88
N SER A 28 -9.72 -20.61 6.17
CA SER A 28 -10.50 -21.43 5.23
C SER A 28 -10.93 -20.62 3.99
N ALA A 29 -11.33 -19.37 4.18
CA ALA A 29 -11.66 -18.47 3.08
C ALA A 29 -10.45 -18.19 2.17
N ALA A 30 -9.26 -18.05 2.75
CA ALA A 30 -8.03 -17.77 2.02
C ALA A 30 -7.51 -18.93 1.16
N GLN A 31 -8.02 -20.15 1.37
CA GLN A 31 -7.75 -21.28 0.47
C GLN A 31 -8.58 -21.24 -0.82
N LEU A 32 -9.64 -20.41 -0.83
CA LEU A 32 -10.63 -20.35 -1.91
C LEU A 32 -10.60 -19.04 -2.68
N VAL A 33 -10.07 -17.97 -2.08
CA VAL A 33 -10.05 -16.62 -2.65
C VAL A 33 -8.60 -16.16 -2.81
N GLU A 34 -8.28 -15.53 -3.94
CA GLU A 34 -6.90 -15.14 -4.29
C GLU A 34 -6.61 -13.65 -4.08
N ARG A 35 -7.57 -12.74 -4.34
CA ARG A 35 -7.31 -11.28 -4.33
C ARG A 35 -8.08 -10.52 -3.27
N THR A 36 -9.41 -10.53 -3.34
CA THR A 36 -10.24 -9.65 -2.49
C THR A 36 -11.27 -10.46 -1.73
N LEU A 37 -11.28 -10.29 -0.41
CA LEU A 37 -12.26 -10.91 0.48
C LEU A 37 -13.07 -9.84 1.19
N TYR A 38 -14.31 -9.68 0.76
CA TYR A 38 -15.27 -8.83 1.43
C TYR A 38 -15.85 -9.56 2.63
N VAL A 39 -15.96 -8.90 3.79
CA VAL A 39 -16.55 -9.48 4.99
C VAL A 39 -17.83 -8.73 5.34
N HIS A 40 -18.97 -9.41 5.24
CA HIS A 40 -20.28 -8.90 5.60
C HIS A 40 -20.70 -9.50 6.95
N LEU A 41 -20.87 -8.64 7.96
CA LEU A 41 -21.33 -9.04 9.29
C LEU A 41 -22.85 -9.06 9.35
N HIS A 42 -23.44 -10.24 9.57
CA HIS A 42 -24.88 -10.41 9.74
C HIS A 42 -25.20 -11.43 10.85
N PRO A 43 -24.85 -11.11 12.11
CA PRO A 43 -25.08 -12.00 13.24
C PRO A 43 -26.57 -12.37 13.33
N GLY A 44 -26.86 -13.66 13.50
CA GLY A 44 -28.23 -14.16 13.62
C GLY A 44 -28.98 -14.35 12.30
N LEU A 45 -28.29 -14.27 11.14
CA LEU A 45 -28.89 -14.65 9.86
C LEU A 45 -29.28 -16.14 9.89
N ASN A 46 -30.58 -16.43 9.85
CA ASN A 46 -31.07 -17.80 9.80
C ASN A 46 -31.21 -18.25 8.34
N LEU A 47 -30.34 -19.17 7.91
CA LEU A 47 -30.34 -19.74 6.56
C LEU A 47 -31.07 -21.10 6.48
N GLY A 48 -31.37 -21.74 7.62
CA GLY A 48 -31.89 -23.11 7.70
C GLY A 48 -33.42 -23.22 7.72
N SER A 49 -34.15 -22.16 8.10
CA SER A 49 -35.60 -22.24 8.35
C SER A 49 -36.50 -22.16 7.09
N GLY A 50 -35.94 -22.10 5.88
CA GLY A 50 -36.70 -22.01 4.61
C GLY A 50 -37.49 -20.70 4.40
N THR A 51 -37.56 -19.85 5.41
CA THR A 51 -38.09 -18.48 5.32
C THR A 51 -37.15 -17.58 4.53
N GLN A 52 -37.69 -16.61 3.78
CA GLN A 52 -36.82 -15.64 3.09
C GLN A 52 -35.95 -14.89 4.11
N PRO A 53 -34.63 -14.83 3.89
CA PRO A 53 -33.74 -14.07 4.76
C PRO A 53 -34.14 -12.59 4.71
N ARG A 54 -34.06 -11.89 5.84
CA ARG A 54 -34.29 -10.44 5.92
C ARG A 54 -33.00 -9.78 6.40
N PRO A 55 -32.60 -8.65 5.81
CA PRO A 55 -31.45 -7.91 6.29
C PRO A 55 -31.74 -7.35 7.68
N VAL A 56 -30.80 -7.53 8.58
CA VAL A 56 -30.78 -6.97 9.93
C VAL A 56 -29.85 -5.77 9.92
N TYR A 57 -30.34 -4.65 10.43
CA TYR A 57 -29.51 -3.47 10.64
C TYR A 57 -28.82 -3.57 12.00
N LEU A 58 -27.50 -3.36 12.00
CA LEU A 58 -26.70 -3.37 13.22
C LEU A 58 -26.56 -1.94 13.75
N PRO A 59 -26.82 -1.71 15.05
CA PRO A 59 -26.44 -0.45 15.68
C PRO A 59 -24.91 -0.37 15.80
N PRO A 60 -24.32 0.83 15.73
CA PRO A 60 -22.91 1.03 16.07
C PRO A 60 -22.71 0.78 17.56
N VAL A 61 -21.92 -0.24 17.89
CA VAL A 61 -21.63 -0.69 19.27
C VAL A 61 -20.13 -0.91 19.43
N VAL A 62 -19.63 -0.81 20.66
CA VAL A 62 -18.19 -0.95 20.97
C VAL A 62 -17.66 -2.35 20.59
N ASP A 63 -18.49 -3.38 20.71
CA ASP A 63 -18.11 -4.74 20.31
C ASP A 63 -17.81 -4.83 18.81
N LEU A 64 -18.51 -4.05 17.99
CA LEU A 64 -18.32 -4.02 16.53
C LEU A 64 -16.99 -3.36 16.15
N SER A 65 -16.60 -2.26 16.79
CA SER A 65 -15.30 -1.62 16.55
C SER A 65 -14.15 -2.53 17.00
N THR A 66 -14.33 -3.22 18.12
CA THR A 66 -13.38 -4.23 18.63
C THR A 66 -13.26 -5.41 17.67
N LEU A 67 -14.38 -5.89 17.12
CA LEU A 67 -14.42 -6.98 16.16
C LEU A 67 -13.71 -6.62 14.86
N ILE A 68 -13.92 -5.42 14.31
CA ILE A 68 -13.23 -4.94 13.10
C ILE A 68 -11.71 -4.91 13.32
N THR A 69 -11.28 -4.41 14.48
CA THR A 69 -9.87 -4.37 14.86
C THR A 69 -9.26 -5.78 14.91
N ARG A 70 -9.95 -6.72 15.56
CA ARG A 70 -9.54 -8.13 15.61
C ARG A 70 -9.53 -8.78 14.22
N LEU A 71 -10.50 -8.47 13.36
CA LEU A 71 -10.59 -9.01 12.02
C LEU A 71 -9.38 -8.62 11.18
N TYR A 72 -9.00 -7.34 11.15
CA TYR A 72 -7.82 -6.91 10.41
C TYR A 72 -6.51 -7.43 11.00
N SER A 73 -6.43 -7.55 12.33
CA SER A 73 -5.27 -8.18 13.00
C SER A 73 -5.10 -9.64 12.57
N ASN A 74 -6.18 -10.44 12.60
CA ASN A 74 -6.16 -11.83 12.18
C ASN A 74 -5.94 -11.97 10.67
N ALA A 75 -6.52 -11.09 9.86
CA ALA A 75 -6.30 -11.09 8.42
C ALA A 75 -4.83 -10.86 8.06
N ALA A 76 -4.16 -9.93 8.75
CA ALA A 76 -2.73 -9.68 8.54
C ALA A 76 -1.86 -10.92 8.82
N ASN A 77 -2.22 -11.72 9.82
CA ASN A 77 -1.48 -12.92 10.22
C ASN A 77 -1.82 -14.16 9.36
N VAL A 78 -3.10 -14.38 9.08
CA VAL A 78 -3.59 -15.63 8.48
C VAL A 78 -3.69 -15.52 6.95
N CYS A 79 -4.04 -14.36 6.43
CA CYS A 79 -4.31 -14.17 5.00
C CYS A 79 -3.77 -12.82 4.48
N GLY A 80 -2.53 -12.47 4.85
CA GLY A 80 -1.91 -11.18 4.51
C GLY A 80 -1.75 -10.89 3.00
N HIS A 81 -1.92 -11.89 2.14
CA HIS A 81 -1.96 -11.72 0.68
C HIS A 81 -3.30 -11.19 0.16
N LEU A 82 -4.37 -11.28 0.96
CA LEU A 82 -5.72 -10.83 0.57
C LEU A 82 -5.98 -9.37 0.91
N ASP A 83 -6.65 -8.69 -0.01
CA ASP A 83 -7.32 -7.44 0.26
C ASP A 83 -8.65 -7.70 0.99
N VAL A 84 -8.57 -7.80 2.32
CA VAL A 84 -9.76 -7.92 3.17
C VAL A 84 -10.43 -6.55 3.35
N ARG A 85 -11.75 -6.47 3.17
CA ARG A 85 -12.56 -5.24 3.37
C ARG A 85 -13.84 -5.56 4.14
N VAL A 86 -14.13 -4.84 5.22
CA VAL A 86 -15.36 -5.02 6.00
C VAL A 86 -16.49 -4.18 5.41
N LEU A 87 -17.64 -4.80 5.13
CA LEU A 87 -18.81 -4.12 4.60
C LEU A 87 -19.70 -3.62 5.75
N LEU A 88 -19.90 -2.31 5.85
CA LEU A 88 -20.68 -1.64 6.90
C LEU A 88 -22.05 -1.14 6.37
N THR A 89 -22.54 -1.79 5.33
CA THR A 89 -23.72 -1.40 4.55
C THR A 89 -25.03 -1.57 5.33
N ASN A 90 -25.05 -2.51 6.26
CA ASN A 90 -26.16 -2.76 7.18
C ASN A 90 -25.98 -2.10 8.55
N VAL A 91 -24.97 -1.24 8.76
CA VAL A 91 -24.76 -0.54 10.03
C VAL A 91 -25.39 0.85 10.01
N ARG A 92 -26.28 1.15 10.97
CA ARG A 92 -26.99 2.44 11.06
C ARG A 92 -27.12 2.92 12.51
N ALA A 93 -26.87 4.21 12.77
CA ALA A 93 -27.14 4.81 14.07
C ALA A 93 -28.66 4.89 14.34
N GLN A 94 -29.06 4.65 15.59
CA GLN A 94 -30.47 4.56 16.02
C GLN A 94 -31.28 5.85 15.77
N SER A 95 -30.62 7.02 15.65
CA SER A 95 -31.28 8.30 15.37
C SER A 95 -31.61 8.55 13.89
N ALA A 96 -31.34 7.60 12.98
CA ALA A 96 -31.83 7.67 11.60
C ALA A 96 -33.31 7.24 11.52
N SER A 97 -34.17 7.88 12.30
CA SER A 97 -35.63 7.70 12.30
C SER A 97 -36.33 8.55 11.22
N SER A 98 -35.68 8.77 10.07
CA SER A 98 -36.27 9.53 8.96
C SER A 98 -35.81 9.03 7.58
N GLY A 99 -36.78 8.49 6.83
CA GLY A 99 -36.93 8.86 5.41
C GLY A 99 -36.57 7.84 4.34
N GLY A 100 -35.95 6.69 4.66
CA GLY A 100 -35.87 5.59 3.69
C GLY A 100 -37.18 4.81 3.68
N LEU A 101 -38.10 5.13 2.78
CA LEU A 101 -39.27 4.30 2.47
C LEU A 101 -38.78 2.89 2.10
N LEU A 102 -38.60 2.01 3.08
CA LEU A 102 -38.56 0.57 2.83
C LEU A 102 -39.94 0.24 2.30
N ASN A 103 -40.01 -0.04 1.00
CA ASN A 103 -41.21 -0.59 0.41
C ASN A 103 -41.53 -1.87 1.20
N PRO A 104 -42.69 -1.99 1.87
CA PRO A 104 -43.01 -3.17 2.68
C PRO A 104 -42.97 -4.49 1.88
N ASN A 105 -42.95 -4.39 0.54
CA ASN A 105 -42.82 -5.51 -0.40
C ASN A 105 -41.36 -5.86 -0.81
N CYS A 106 -40.34 -5.07 -0.43
CA CYS A 106 -38.95 -5.35 -0.76
C CYS A 106 -38.04 -4.98 0.45
N PRO A 107 -37.74 -5.94 1.35
CA PRO A 107 -36.99 -5.66 2.58
C PRO A 107 -35.49 -5.43 2.35
N PHE A 108 -35.00 -5.63 1.12
CA PHE A 108 -33.58 -5.55 0.78
C PHE A 108 -33.18 -4.16 0.26
N PRO A 109 -31.98 -3.67 0.60
CA PRO A 109 -31.42 -2.49 -0.05
C PRO A 109 -31.22 -2.74 -1.55
N THR A 110 -31.15 -1.67 -2.35
CA THR A 110 -30.71 -1.78 -3.75
C THR A 110 -29.34 -2.46 -3.79
N PRO A 111 -29.13 -3.48 -4.66
CA PRO A 111 -27.86 -4.20 -4.73
C PRO A 111 -26.69 -3.23 -4.95
N GLN A 112 -25.71 -3.27 -4.07
CA GLN A 112 -24.51 -2.46 -4.17
C GLN A 112 -23.56 -3.06 -5.22
N SER A 113 -22.99 -2.20 -6.05
CA SER A 113 -21.85 -2.58 -6.89
C SER A 113 -20.57 -2.44 -6.09
N LEU A 114 -19.89 -3.56 -5.86
CA LEU A 114 -18.56 -3.59 -5.25
C LEU A 114 -17.50 -3.36 -6.33
N SER A 115 -16.36 -2.82 -5.93
CA SER A 115 -15.24 -2.51 -6.83
C SER A 115 -14.69 -3.75 -7.54
N HIS A 116 -14.75 -4.90 -6.87
CA HIS A 116 -14.51 -6.21 -7.46
C HIS A 116 -15.77 -7.08 -7.36
N SER A 117 -16.24 -7.61 -8.50
CA SER A 117 -17.47 -8.40 -8.53
C SER A 117 -17.25 -9.77 -7.87
N PRO A 118 -18.08 -10.17 -6.89
CA PRO A 118 -17.96 -11.46 -6.23
C PRO A 118 -18.20 -12.66 -7.15
N GLU A 119 -17.31 -13.66 -7.04
CA GLU A 119 -17.39 -14.94 -7.75
C GLU A 119 -17.85 -16.09 -6.83
N VAL A 120 -17.62 -15.94 -5.51
CA VAL A 120 -18.03 -16.89 -4.48
C VAL A 120 -18.60 -16.17 -3.26
N VAL A 121 -19.63 -16.76 -2.65
CA VAL A 121 -20.09 -16.42 -1.30
C VAL A 121 -19.74 -17.55 -0.33
N LEU A 122 -19.18 -17.16 0.80
CA LEU A 122 -18.72 -18.01 1.89
C LEU A 122 -19.55 -17.71 3.13
N THR A 123 -19.78 -18.69 3.99
CA THR A 123 -20.40 -18.45 5.31
C THR A 123 -19.88 -19.40 6.38
N ASP A 124 -19.87 -18.91 7.62
CA ASP A 124 -19.59 -19.67 8.85
C ASP A 124 -20.84 -20.35 9.44
N PHE A 125 -21.98 -20.31 8.73
CA PHE A 125 -23.26 -20.80 9.25
C PHE A 125 -23.19 -22.27 9.71
N PRO A 126 -23.59 -22.58 10.96
CA PRO A 126 -23.53 -23.93 11.49
C PRO A 126 -24.65 -24.79 10.91
N LEU A 127 -24.28 -25.83 10.15
CA LEU A 127 -25.23 -26.84 9.66
C LEU A 127 -25.64 -27.78 10.80
N GLN A 128 -26.93 -27.82 11.11
CA GLN A 128 -27.48 -28.77 12.10
C GLN A 128 -27.73 -30.16 11.50
N ASP A 129 -28.04 -30.22 10.21
CA ASP A 129 -28.27 -31.47 9.45
C ASP A 129 -27.60 -31.35 8.08
N PRO A 130 -26.74 -32.29 7.66
CA PRO A 130 -26.14 -32.32 6.32
C PRO A 130 -27.17 -32.20 5.18
N GLY A 131 -28.40 -32.70 5.38
CA GLY A 131 -29.48 -32.60 4.40
C GLY A 131 -29.92 -31.16 4.09
N GLN A 132 -29.64 -30.20 4.98
CA GLN A 132 -29.99 -28.79 4.80
C GLN A 132 -28.99 -28.01 3.94
N SER A 133 -27.85 -28.61 3.59
CA SER A 133 -26.76 -27.90 2.88
C SER A 133 -27.25 -27.24 1.59
N HIS A 134 -28.06 -27.91 0.78
CA HIS A 134 -28.56 -27.35 -0.48
C HIS A 134 -29.45 -26.12 -0.26
N GLN A 135 -30.32 -26.17 0.75
CA GLN A 135 -31.22 -25.09 1.09
C GLN A 135 -30.46 -23.86 1.61
N VAL A 136 -29.49 -24.07 2.50
CA VAL A 136 -28.63 -23.00 3.04
C VAL A 136 -27.85 -22.33 1.90
N THR A 137 -27.26 -23.12 1.01
CA THR A 137 -26.53 -22.63 -0.17
C THR A 137 -27.42 -21.76 -1.06
N GLN A 138 -28.64 -22.19 -1.36
CA GLN A 138 -29.60 -21.41 -2.17
C GLN A 138 -30.03 -20.12 -1.47
N CYS A 139 -30.34 -20.17 -0.17
CA CYS A 139 -30.69 -18.99 0.62
C CYS A 139 -29.55 -17.97 0.65
N LEU A 140 -28.31 -18.43 0.81
CA LEU A 140 -27.13 -17.58 0.81
C LEU A 140 -26.91 -16.91 -0.55
N LEU A 141 -27.03 -17.65 -1.65
CA LEU A 141 -26.93 -17.08 -3.01
C LEU A 141 -27.99 -16.00 -3.24
N LYS A 142 -29.24 -16.27 -2.85
CA LYS A 142 -30.34 -15.32 -3.00
C LYS A 142 -30.12 -14.08 -2.14
N TYR A 143 -29.71 -14.26 -0.88
CA TYR A 143 -29.38 -13.16 0.04
C TYR A 143 -28.30 -12.26 -0.56
N THR A 144 -27.17 -12.84 -0.96
CA THR A 144 -26.05 -12.09 -1.52
C THR A 144 -26.43 -11.38 -2.82
N GLY A 145 -27.20 -12.02 -3.70
CA GLY A 145 -27.71 -11.39 -4.93
C GLY A 145 -28.68 -10.23 -4.70
N HIS A 146 -29.36 -10.20 -3.54
CA HIS A 146 -30.17 -9.03 -3.15
C HIS A 146 -29.32 -7.91 -2.55
N CYS A 147 -28.19 -8.22 -1.90
CA CYS A 147 -27.32 -7.21 -1.30
C CYS A 147 -26.31 -6.63 -2.30
N TYR A 148 -25.83 -7.41 -3.27
CA TYR A 148 -24.69 -7.07 -4.10
C TYR A 148 -24.87 -7.48 -5.57
N VAL A 149 -24.30 -6.67 -6.46
CA VAL A 149 -24.13 -7.03 -7.87
C VAL A 149 -22.99 -8.04 -7.99
N CYS A 150 -23.36 -9.30 -8.23
CA CYS A 150 -22.44 -10.43 -8.31
C CYS A 150 -22.17 -10.88 -9.75
N SER A 151 -21.13 -11.69 -9.93
CA SER A 151 -20.87 -12.34 -11.22
C SER A 151 -22.04 -13.27 -11.63
N PRO A 152 -22.26 -13.52 -12.94
CA PRO A 152 -23.35 -14.38 -13.41
C PRO A 152 -23.32 -15.81 -12.89
N LYS A 153 -22.15 -16.30 -12.44
CA LYS A 153 -21.94 -17.65 -11.89
C LYS A 153 -21.41 -17.56 -10.45
N LEU A 154 -22.21 -16.99 -9.56
CA LEU A 154 -21.88 -16.93 -8.14
C LEU A 154 -21.91 -18.35 -7.52
N HIS A 155 -20.79 -18.77 -6.94
CA HIS A 155 -20.68 -20.03 -6.19
C HIS A 155 -21.01 -19.80 -4.72
N SER A 156 -21.45 -20.83 -4.00
CA SER A 156 -21.74 -20.75 -2.57
C SER A 156 -21.08 -21.90 -1.84
N VAL A 157 -20.35 -21.58 -0.77
CA VAL A 157 -19.53 -22.52 -0.01
C VAL A 157 -19.76 -22.32 1.49
N LEU A 158 -20.00 -23.43 2.18
CA LEU A 158 -20.20 -23.46 3.63
C LEU A 158 -18.87 -23.85 4.29
N LEU A 159 -18.32 -22.95 5.10
CA LEU A 159 -17.02 -23.17 5.76
C LEU A 159 -17.15 -24.01 7.03
N HIS A 160 -18.31 -24.01 7.69
CA HIS A 160 -18.50 -24.70 8.98
C HIS A 160 -18.12 -26.19 8.99
N PRO A 161 -18.45 -27.02 7.97
CA PRO A 161 -17.99 -28.41 7.94
C PRO A 161 -16.46 -28.57 7.98
N GLN A 162 -15.72 -27.60 7.45
CA GLN A 162 -14.25 -27.58 7.48
C GLN A 162 -13.71 -27.05 8.82
N LEU A 163 -14.49 -26.20 9.50
CA LEU A 163 -14.15 -25.65 10.82
C LEU A 163 -14.31 -26.68 11.93
N MET A 164 -15.29 -27.59 11.87
CA MET A 164 -15.47 -28.67 12.85
C MET A 164 -14.22 -29.57 12.97
N GLN A 165 -13.53 -29.84 11.85
CA GLN A 165 -12.27 -30.62 11.85
C GLN A 165 -11.09 -29.88 12.52
N LEU A 166 -11.20 -28.55 12.65
CA LEU A 166 -10.22 -27.70 13.34
C LEU A 166 -10.59 -27.50 14.82
N GLU A 167 -11.88 -27.43 15.14
CA GLU A 167 -12.40 -27.34 16.51
C GLU A 167 -12.06 -28.60 17.34
N GLU A 168 -12.13 -29.81 16.75
CA GLU A 168 -11.71 -31.07 17.41
C GLU A 168 -10.23 -31.09 17.86
N LYS A 169 -9.37 -30.21 17.32
CA LYS A 169 -7.96 -30.07 17.74
C LYS A 169 -7.73 -29.03 18.84
N GLN A 170 -8.70 -28.15 19.11
CA GLN A 170 -8.58 -27.04 20.07
C GLN A 170 -9.41 -27.23 21.35
N GLU A 171 -10.32 -28.20 21.40
CA GLU A 171 -11.22 -28.45 22.54
C GLU A 171 -10.55 -28.87 23.88
N ASN A 172 -9.23 -29.02 23.95
CA ASN A 172 -8.55 -29.29 25.21
C ASN A 172 -8.23 -28.04 26.06
N ASN A 173 -8.68 -26.85 25.66
CA ASN A 173 -8.58 -25.66 26.50
C ASN A 173 -9.83 -24.78 26.33
N PHE A 174 -10.39 -24.37 27.45
CA PHE A 174 -11.43 -23.34 27.65
C PHE A 174 -12.89 -23.80 27.77
N ASN A 175 -13.25 -24.11 29.02
CA ASN A 175 -14.54 -23.76 29.61
C ASN A 175 -14.39 -22.41 30.32
N GLU A 176 -14.69 -21.30 29.65
CA GLU A 176 -15.06 -20.06 30.34
C GLU A 176 -16.38 -19.55 29.76
N ALA A 177 -17.41 -19.59 30.60
CA ALA A 177 -18.71 -19.03 30.32
C ALA A 177 -18.61 -17.49 30.46
N GLU A 178 -18.60 -16.77 29.35
CA GLU A 178 -18.70 -15.31 29.37
C GLU A 178 -20.18 -14.88 29.49
N GLU A 179 -20.45 -14.05 30.50
CA GLU A 179 -21.77 -13.46 30.80
C GLU A 179 -22.30 -12.63 29.62
N LYS A 180 -23.62 -12.72 29.39
CA LYS A 180 -24.34 -11.87 28.43
C LYS A 180 -24.40 -10.43 28.94
N THR A 181 -23.38 -9.63 28.69
CA THR A 181 -23.43 -8.17 28.82
C THR A 181 -24.23 -7.56 27.66
N GLU A 182 -25.10 -6.59 27.95
CA GLU A 182 -25.80 -5.84 26.91
C GLU A 182 -24.79 -5.03 26.08
N PRO A 183 -24.97 -4.94 24.75
CA PRO A 183 -24.01 -4.28 23.87
C PRO A 183 -23.95 -2.78 24.16
N VAL A 184 -22.75 -2.28 24.48
CA VAL A 184 -22.51 -0.87 24.80
C VAL A 184 -22.64 -0.03 23.51
N PRO A 185 -23.55 0.97 23.46
CA PRO A 185 -23.68 1.85 22.30
C PRO A 185 -22.39 2.63 22.03
N LEU A 186 -22.02 2.75 20.76
CA LEU A 186 -20.92 3.60 20.33
C LEU A 186 -21.46 5.00 20.00
N GLU A 187 -20.86 6.04 20.56
CA GLU A 187 -21.22 7.42 20.22
C GLU A 187 -20.93 7.69 18.74
N THR A 188 -21.83 8.40 18.07
CA THR A 188 -21.70 8.73 16.65
C THR A 188 -21.90 10.22 16.41
N TYR A 189 -21.26 10.73 15.38
CA TYR A 189 -21.16 12.15 15.05
C TYR A 189 -21.64 12.40 13.63
N GLY A 190 -22.16 13.60 13.36
CA GLY A 190 -22.56 13.99 12.01
C GLY A 190 -21.34 14.07 11.08
N ASP A 191 -20.28 14.72 11.54
CA ASP A 191 -19.14 15.10 10.73
C ASP A 191 -17.83 14.66 11.41
N VAL A 192 -17.13 13.73 10.77
CA VAL A 192 -15.91 13.10 11.28
C VAL A 192 -14.75 13.42 10.33
N VAL A 193 -13.56 13.66 10.88
CA VAL A 193 -12.33 13.86 10.11
C VAL A 193 -11.23 12.88 10.53
N VAL A 194 -10.46 12.43 9.55
CA VAL A 194 -9.21 11.68 9.76
C VAL A 194 -8.11 12.26 8.89
N GLY A 195 -6.88 12.26 9.39
CA GLY A 195 -5.69 12.70 8.66
C GLY A 195 -4.63 11.61 8.62
N GLY A 196 -3.94 11.45 7.48
CA GLY A 196 -2.93 10.41 7.37
C GLY A 196 -2.19 10.39 6.04
N THR A 197 -1.10 9.63 6.01
CA THR A 197 -0.35 9.40 4.76
C THR A 197 -1.07 8.41 3.85
N PHE A 198 -1.73 7.39 4.41
CA PHE A 198 -2.47 6.37 3.64
C PHE A 198 -1.66 5.75 2.49
N ASP A 199 -0.36 5.57 2.70
CA ASP A 199 0.51 4.86 1.76
C ASP A 199 0.21 3.36 1.84
N ARG A 200 -0.01 2.72 0.68
CA ARG A 200 -0.29 1.28 0.54
C ARG A 200 -1.30 0.79 1.58
N LEU A 201 -2.59 1.04 1.31
CA LEU A 201 -3.68 0.78 2.25
C LEU A 201 -3.62 -0.66 2.81
N HIS A 202 -3.33 -0.76 4.10
CA HIS A 202 -3.14 -2.02 4.83
C HIS A 202 -4.04 -2.05 6.08
N GLY A 203 -4.01 -3.15 6.85
CA GLY A 203 -4.91 -3.40 7.97
C GLY A 203 -5.07 -2.22 8.95
N ALA A 204 -3.99 -1.55 9.34
CA ALA A 204 -4.06 -0.43 10.28
C ALA A 204 -4.83 0.78 9.70
N HIS A 205 -4.58 1.14 8.44
CA HIS A 205 -5.35 2.18 7.76
C HIS A 205 -6.81 1.78 7.58
N LYS A 206 -7.08 0.52 7.22
CA LYS A 206 -8.44 0.02 7.03
C LYS A 206 -9.24 0.03 8.34
N THR A 207 -8.64 -0.38 9.46
CA THR A 207 -9.23 -0.24 10.80
C THR A 207 -9.56 1.22 11.11
N LEU A 208 -8.62 2.14 10.86
CA LEU A 208 -8.84 3.57 11.07
C LEU A 208 -10.01 4.12 10.26
N LEU A 209 -10.07 3.77 8.97
CA LEU A 209 -11.14 4.20 8.08
C LEU A 209 -12.49 3.57 8.46
N ASP A 210 -12.53 2.27 8.74
CA ASP A 210 -13.76 1.57 9.09
C ASP A 210 -14.34 2.03 10.43
N ILE A 211 -13.50 2.24 11.45
CA ILE A 211 -13.95 2.81 12.74
C ILE A 211 -14.45 4.24 12.51
N SER A 212 -13.77 5.05 11.69
CA SER A 212 -14.26 6.38 11.33
C SER A 212 -15.62 6.32 10.61
N CYS A 213 -15.84 5.33 9.75
CA CYS A 213 -17.13 5.09 9.10
C CYS A 213 -18.22 4.63 10.08
N LEU A 214 -17.88 3.93 11.16
CA LEU A 214 -18.83 3.59 12.23
C LEU A 214 -19.25 4.83 13.03
N LEU A 215 -18.32 5.76 13.26
CA LEU A 215 -18.55 6.98 14.02
C LEU A 215 -19.29 8.05 13.19
N ALA A 216 -19.15 8.06 11.87
CA ALA A 216 -19.77 9.06 11.00
C ALA A 216 -21.20 8.69 10.58
N ASN A 217 -22.11 9.67 10.64
CA ASN A 217 -23.51 9.52 10.21
C ASN A 217 -23.86 10.32 8.96
N ARG A 218 -23.12 11.39 8.64
CA ARG A 218 -23.43 12.27 7.50
C ARG A 218 -22.22 12.46 6.60
N ARG A 219 -21.18 13.14 7.09
CA ARG A 219 -20.00 13.54 6.31
C ARG A 219 -18.73 12.95 6.92
N PHE A 220 -17.88 12.41 6.06
CA PHE A 220 -16.58 11.86 6.44
C PHE A 220 -15.48 12.49 5.59
N ILE A 221 -14.59 13.25 6.24
CA ILE A 221 -13.48 13.94 5.58
C ILE A 221 -12.17 13.20 5.82
N ILE A 222 -11.44 12.91 4.76
CA ILE A 222 -10.14 12.25 4.79
C ILE A 222 -9.09 13.21 4.25
N ALA A 223 -8.23 13.69 5.13
CA ALA A 223 -7.10 14.54 4.78
C ALA A 223 -5.86 13.67 4.47
N VAL A 224 -5.45 13.67 3.20
CA VAL A 224 -4.38 12.80 2.69
C VAL A 224 -3.09 13.61 2.52
N CYS A 225 -2.01 13.22 3.21
CA CYS A 225 -0.72 13.91 3.12
C CYS A 225 -0.26 14.07 1.67
N ASP A 226 0.09 15.31 1.31
CA ASP A 226 0.71 15.65 0.03
C ASP A 226 2.22 15.92 0.19
N GLN A 227 2.94 16.22 -0.88
CA GLN A 227 4.41 16.33 -0.95
C GLN A 227 5.04 17.11 0.21
N ALA A 228 4.42 18.22 0.64
CA ALA A 228 4.91 19.04 1.75
C ALA A 228 5.05 18.26 3.07
N MET A 229 4.13 17.32 3.33
CA MET A 229 4.06 16.51 4.54
C MET A 229 4.89 15.22 4.45
N LEU A 230 5.43 14.87 3.28
CA LEU A 230 6.16 13.62 3.03
C LEU A 230 7.68 13.75 3.08
N LYS A 231 8.23 14.97 3.08
CA LYS A 231 9.68 15.23 2.93
C LYS A 231 10.55 14.50 3.96
N LYS A 232 10.07 14.36 5.19
CA LYS A 232 10.80 13.71 6.31
C LYS A 232 10.46 12.23 6.48
N LYS A 233 9.65 11.63 5.61
CA LYS A 233 9.25 10.24 5.74
C LYS A 233 10.36 9.31 5.25
N VAL A 234 10.58 8.23 6.01
CA VAL A 234 11.53 7.16 5.65
C VAL A 234 11.13 6.56 4.30
N LEU A 235 12.08 6.49 3.36
CA LEU A 235 11.89 6.00 2.00
C LEU A 235 10.74 6.71 1.27
N LYS A 236 10.69 8.05 1.35
CA LYS A 236 9.62 8.86 0.75
C LYS A 236 9.40 8.60 -0.75
N ASP A 237 10.46 8.21 -1.46
CA ASP A 237 10.42 7.95 -2.91
C ASP A 237 9.64 6.66 -3.25
N LEU A 238 9.44 5.77 -2.27
CA LEU A 238 8.63 4.56 -2.41
C LEU A 238 7.15 4.76 -2.01
N ILE A 239 6.79 5.96 -1.57
CA ILE A 239 5.40 6.31 -1.25
C ILE A 239 4.59 6.41 -2.54
N GLU A 240 3.39 5.83 -2.53
CA GLU A 240 2.51 5.88 -3.70
C GLU A 240 2.10 7.32 -4.06
N PRO A 241 1.96 7.64 -5.37
CA PRO A 241 1.49 8.95 -5.81
C PRO A 241 0.17 9.35 -5.15
N TYR A 242 -0.01 10.65 -4.89
CA TYR A 242 -1.21 11.18 -4.24
C TYR A 242 -2.50 10.71 -4.92
N SER A 243 -2.56 10.77 -6.26
CA SER A 243 -3.72 10.33 -7.04
C SER A 243 -4.07 8.86 -6.81
N LEU A 244 -3.07 7.97 -6.75
CA LEU A 244 -3.27 6.55 -6.52
C LEU A 244 -3.78 6.26 -5.10
N ARG A 245 -3.22 6.94 -4.09
CA ARG A 245 -3.67 6.82 -2.70
C ARG A 245 -5.13 7.29 -2.55
N VAL A 246 -5.47 8.44 -3.13
CA VAL A 246 -6.85 8.96 -3.14
C VAL A 246 -7.81 8.00 -3.86
N GLN A 247 -7.41 7.44 -5.01
CA GLN A 247 -8.21 6.46 -5.74
C GLN A 247 -8.50 5.23 -4.88
N ARG A 248 -7.48 4.65 -4.23
CA ARG A 248 -7.63 3.48 -3.37
C ARG A 248 -8.51 3.74 -2.15
N ILE A 249 -8.37 4.89 -1.50
CA ILE A 249 -9.24 5.29 -0.39
C ILE A 249 -10.69 5.42 -0.88
N ARG A 250 -10.91 6.07 -2.03
CA ARG A 250 -12.24 6.24 -2.60
C ARG A 250 -12.89 4.89 -2.91
N GLU A 251 -12.16 4.00 -3.57
CA GLU A 251 -12.60 2.64 -3.89
C GLU A 251 -12.95 1.85 -2.62
N PHE A 252 -12.07 1.90 -1.61
CA PHE A 252 -12.31 1.25 -0.32
C PHE A 252 -13.59 1.76 0.37
N LEU A 253 -13.78 3.07 0.45
CA LEU A 253 -14.94 3.67 1.13
C LEU A 253 -16.25 3.46 0.36
N GLN A 254 -16.19 3.40 -0.96
CA GLN A 254 -17.33 3.03 -1.81
C GLN A 254 -17.81 1.60 -1.52
N ASP A 255 -16.89 0.68 -1.26
CA ASP A 255 -17.24 -0.69 -0.86
C ASP A 255 -17.76 -0.73 0.59
N THR A 256 -17.04 -0.12 1.53
CA THR A 256 -17.32 -0.21 2.98
C THR A 256 -18.66 0.42 3.37
N LYS A 257 -18.89 1.70 3.04
CA LYS A 257 -20.06 2.46 3.53
C LYS A 257 -20.50 3.53 2.52
N PRO A 258 -21.15 3.13 1.40
CA PRO A 258 -21.54 4.06 0.34
C PRO A 258 -22.59 5.10 0.75
N SER A 259 -23.23 4.94 1.92
CA SER A 259 -24.23 5.88 2.43
C SER A 259 -23.64 7.20 2.96
N LEU A 260 -22.32 7.29 3.16
CA LEU A 260 -21.66 8.49 3.69
C LEU A 260 -21.27 9.47 2.59
N GLN A 261 -21.38 10.76 2.87
CA GLN A 261 -20.76 11.80 2.04
C GLN A 261 -19.27 11.85 2.34
N VAL A 262 -18.47 11.27 1.45
CA VAL A 262 -17.01 11.19 1.58
C VAL A 262 -16.33 12.33 0.83
N GLU A 263 -15.48 13.08 1.53
CA GLU A 263 -14.65 14.14 0.97
C GLU A 263 -13.16 13.81 1.22
N ILE A 264 -12.40 13.64 0.15
CA ILE A 264 -10.95 13.39 0.25
C ILE A 264 -10.22 14.65 -0.17
N VAL A 265 -9.45 15.23 0.75
CA VAL A 265 -8.79 16.53 0.58
C VAL A 265 -7.28 16.39 0.75
N PRO A 266 -6.45 17.19 0.04
CA PRO A 266 -5.01 17.19 0.26
C PRO A 266 -4.66 17.83 1.61
N LEU A 267 -3.65 17.27 2.27
CA LEU A 267 -3.11 17.77 3.54
C LEU A 267 -1.69 18.31 3.30
N HIS A 268 -1.59 19.65 3.25
CA HIS A 268 -0.33 20.36 2.99
C HIS A 268 0.42 20.78 4.26
N ASP A 269 -0.27 20.82 5.40
CA ASP A 269 0.25 21.17 6.72
C ASP A 269 -0.32 20.23 7.80
N PRO A 270 0.20 20.22 9.04
CA PRO A 270 -0.26 19.29 10.08
C PRO A 270 -1.72 19.43 10.53
N PHE A 271 -2.41 20.53 10.19
CA PHE A 271 -3.77 20.82 10.63
C PHE A 271 -4.78 20.65 9.50
N GLY A 272 -4.53 21.26 8.34
CA GLY A 272 -5.41 21.23 7.18
C GLY A 272 -6.83 21.74 7.48
N VAL A 273 -7.84 21.08 6.90
CA VAL A 273 -9.26 21.48 7.04
C VAL A 273 -9.79 21.41 8.48
N SER A 274 -9.13 20.65 9.36
CA SER A 274 -9.61 20.42 10.73
C SER A 274 -9.61 21.68 11.60
N VAL A 275 -8.87 22.73 11.23
CA VAL A 275 -8.83 24.02 11.97
C VAL A 275 -9.61 25.14 11.31
N VAL A 276 -10.35 24.82 10.24
CA VAL A 276 -11.13 25.77 9.44
C VAL A 276 -12.61 25.43 9.46
N ASP A 277 -12.97 24.13 9.38
CA ASP A 277 -14.37 23.71 9.31
C ASP A 277 -15.02 23.68 10.72
N PRO A 278 -16.04 24.53 10.98
CA PRO A 278 -16.72 24.60 12.26
C PRO A 278 -17.73 23.45 12.47
N LEU A 279 -18.14 22.75 11.42
CA LEU A 279 -19.13 21.67 11.48
C LEU A 279 -18.54 20.34 11.95
N LEU A 280 -17.22 20.19 11.90
CA LEU A 280 -16.53 19.01 12.38
C LEU A 280 -16.77 18.80 13.88
N GLN A 281 -17.07 17.55 14.26
CA GLN A 281 -17.40 17.18 15.64
C GLN A 281 -16.38 16.21 16.24
N CYS A 282 -15.82 15.32 15.43
CA CYS A 282 -14.90 14.28 15.88
C CYS A 282 -13.67 14.18 14.97
N ILE A 283 -12.51 13.98 15.58
CA ILE A 283 -11.27 13.60 14.92
C ILE A 283 -10.87 12.20 15.37
N VAL A 284 -10.63 11.31 14.42
CA VAL A 284 -10.17 9.95 14.70
C VAL A 284 -8.66 9.89 14.51
N VAL A 285 -7.95 9.38 15.50
CA VAL A 285 -6.49 9.28 15.53
C VAL A 285 -6.07 7.90 15.99
N SER A 286 -4.92 7.43 15.51
CA SER A 286 -4.19 6.33 16.17
C SER A 286 -3.50 6.82 17.44
N GLU A 287 -3.14 5.89 18.34
CA GLU A 287 -2.31 6.14 19.53
C GLU A 287 -1.07 7.01 19.20
N GLU A 288 -0.40 6.79 18.06
CA GLU A 288 0.79 7.56 17.65
C GLU A 288 0.49 9.01 17.31
N THR A 289 -0.67 9.22 16.70
CA THR A 289 -1.12 10.52 16.20
C THR A 289 -1.97 11.28 17.22
N ARG A 290 -2.14 10.75 18.43
CA ARG A 290 -2.89 11.37 19.54
C ARG A 290 -2.45 12.80 19.81
N LYS A 291 -1.13 13.03 19.93
CA LYS A 291 -0.54 14.36 20.11
C LYS A 291 -0.88 15.31 18.95
N GLY A 292 -1.03 14.79 17.73
CA GLY A 292 -1.48 15.56 16.57
C GLY A 292 -2.93 16.02 16.72
N GLY A 293 -3.83 15.14 17.18
CA GLY A 293 -5.22 15.49 17.50
C GLY A 293 -5.34 16.54 18.61
N GLU A 294 -4.51 16.43 19.65
CA GLU A 294 -4.44 17.45 20.72
C GLU A 294 -3.95 18.80 20.18
N ALA A 295 -2.94 18.80 19.30
CA ALA A 295 -2.45 20.02 18.65
C ALA A 295 -3.51 20.66 17.74
N VAL A 296 -4.31 19.86 17.02
CA VAL A 296 -5.47 20.34 16.26
C VAL A 296 -6.46 21.05 17.18
N ASN A 297 -6.82 20.46 18.32
CA ASN A 297 -7.76 21.08 19.26
C ASN A 297 -7.23 22.38 19.85
N LYS A 298 -5.94 22.44 20.19
CA LYS A 298 -5.30 23.68 20.62
C LYS A 298 -5.42 24.75 19.53
N LYS A 299 -5.14 24.40 18.27
CA LYS A 299 -5.22 25.34 17.14
C LYS A 299 -6.65 25.76 16.81
N ARG A 300 -7.63 24.87 16.98
CA ARG A 300 -9.06 25.21 16.87
C ARG A 300 -9.48 26.25 17.90
N CYS A 301 -9.07 26.11 19.16
CA CYS A 301 -9.33 27.10 20.19
C CYS A 301 -8.71 28.46 19.85
N GLU A 302 -7.46 28.48 19.36
CA GLU A 302 -6.80 29.70 18.88
C GLU A 302 -7.57 30.38 17.74
N ASN A 303 -8.24 29.60 16.89
CA ASN A 303 -9.07 30.08 15.78
C ASN A 303 -10.54 30.37 16.17
N GLY A 304 -10.91 30.26 17.45
CA GLY A 304 -12.28 30.48 17.92
C GLY A 304 -13.28 29.37 17.57
N LEU A 305 -12.80 28.17 17.28
CA LEU A 305 -13.61 26.98 16.99
C LEU A 305 -13.76 26.07 18.22
N SER A 306 -14.85 25.31 18.28
CA SER A 306 -15.06 24.26 19.29
C SER A 306 -14.03 23.14 19.15
N THR A 307 -13.62 22.52 20.25
CA THR A 307 -12.75 21.33 20.20
C THR A 307 -13.48 20.14 19.61
N LEU A 308 -12.75 19.30 18.86
CA LEU A 308 -13.23 18.03 18.35
C LEU A 308 -13.13 16.96 19.45
N VAL A 309 -14.11 16.06 19.48
CA VAL A 309 -13.99 14.82 20.26
C VAL A 309 -12.87 13.99 19.63
N LEU A 310 -11.85 13.70 20.43
CA LEU A 310 -10.70 12.91 19.99
C LEU A 310 -11.01 11.43 20.25
N HIS A 311 -11.23 10.67 19.18
CA HIS A 311 -11.40 9.22 19.25
C HIS A 311 -10.09 8.53 18.90
N GLU A 312 -9.54 7.82 19.88
CA GLU A 312 -8.25 7.14 19.76
C GLU A 312 -8.46 5.66 19.44
N ILE A 313 -7.77 5.15 18.43
CA ILE A 313 -7.77 3.73 18.06
C ILE A 313 -6.43 3.06 18.39
N GLN A 314 -6.50 1.81 18.83
CA GLN A 314 -5.34 0.99 19.16
C GLN A 314 -4.56 0.57 17.91
N LEU A 315 -3.23 0.44 18.04
CA LEU A 315 -2.37 0.00 16.95
C LEU A 315 -2.48 -1.51 16.72
N LEU A 316 -2.47 -1.90 15.45
CA LEU A 316 -2.37 -3.31 15.06
C LEU A 316 -0.90 -3.75 15.13
N LYS A 317 -0.64 -4.85 15.85
CA LYS A 317 0.66 -5.52 15.89
C LYS A 317 0.95 -6.23 14.57
N ASP A 318 2.20 -6.22 14.13
CA ASP A 318 2.68 -6.98 13.00
C ASP A 318 3.26 -8.32 13.49
N ALA A 319 2.61 -9.43 13.15
CA ALA A 319 3.07 -10.76 13.54
C ALA A 319 4.34 -11.20 12.78
N HIS A 320 4.69 -10.52 11.68
CA HIS A 320 5.79 -10.87 10.79
C HIS A 320 6.93 -9.83 10.79
N HIS A 321 7.00 -8.97 11.82
CA HIS A 321 8.10 -8.02 11.93
C HIS A 321 9.45 -8.74 12.11
N THR A 322 10.48 -8.18 11.49
CA THR A 322 11.87 -8.56 11.78
C THR A 322 12.41 -7.75 12.98
N ASP A 323 13.52 -8.17 13.59
CA ASP A 323 14.14 -7.47 14.74
C ASP A 323 14.53 -6.00 14.46
N ILE A 324 14.57 -5.60 13.19
CA ILE A 324 14.96 -4.25 12.73
C ILE A 324 13.71 -3.39 12.40
N GLU A 325 12.53 -4.01 12.29
CA GLU A 325 11.28 -3.35 11.97
C GLU A 325 10.48 -2.97 13.22
N GLU A 326 9.55 -2.02 13.07
CA GLU A 326 8.59 -1.72 14.14
C GLU A 326 7.70 -2.94 14.41
N GLU A 327 7.40 -3.23 15.68
CA GLU A 327 6.49 -4.32 16.09
C GLU A 327 5.05 -4.16 15.57
N LYS A 328 4.69 -2.98 15.03
CA LYS A 328 3.36 -2.63 14.55
C LYS A 328 3.32 -2.61 13.03
N ILE A 329 2.13 -2.82 12.48
CA ILE A 329 1.92 -2.68 11.04
C ILE A 329 2.00 -1.18 10.70
N SER A 330 3.06 -0.78 9.98
CA SER A 330 3.27 0.60 9.57
C SER A 330 3.66 0.72 8.11
N SER A 331 3.32 1.85 7.50
CA SER A 331 3.70 2.12 6.10
C SER A 331 5.22 2.14 5.92
N SER A 332 5.97 2.51 6.96
CA SER A 332 7.44 2.57 6.92
C SER A 332 8.06 1.17 6.86
N SER A 333 7.57 0.22 7.67
CA SER A 333 8.00 -1.17 7.60
C SER A 333 7.67 -1.78 6.23
N LEU A 334 6.46 -1.52 5.71
CA LEU A 334 6.06 -1.97 4.37
C LEU A 334 6.99 -1.46 3.26
N ARG A 335 7.37 -0.17 3.29
CA ARG A 335 8.32 0.38 2.31
C ARG A 335 9.71 -0.24 2.45
N SER A 336 10.14 -0.53 3.67
CA SER A 336 11.44 -1.17 3.93
C SER A 336 11.48 -2.58 3.32
N ARG A 337 10.38 -3.35 3.44
CA ARG A 337 10.23 -4.68 2.82
C ARG A 337 10.23 -4.66 1.29
N LEU A 338 9.96 -3.52 0.66
CA LEU A 338 10.06 -3.40 -0.80
C LEU A 338 11.50 -3.32 -1.29
N LEU A 339 12.46 -2.98 -0.44
CA LEU A 339 13.86 -2.89 -0.84
C LEU A 339 14.36 -4.27 -1.28
N GLY A 340 14.96 -4.32 -2.47
CA GLY A 340 15.41 -5.57 -3.08
C GLY A 340 14.31 -6.36 -3.80
N THR A 341 13.06 -5.91 -3.75
CA THR A 341 11.97 -6.47 -4.58
C THR A 341 11.84 -5.71 -5.90
N LEU A 342 11.22 -6.36 -6.87
CA LEU A 342 10.90 -5.74 -8.15
C LEU A 342 9.70 -4.78 -7.98
N VAL A 343 9.98 -3.48 -7.90
CA VAL A 343 8.95 -2.45 -7.70
C VAL A 343 8.11 -2.21 -8.95
N MET A 344 8.71 -2.34 -10.12
CA MET A 344 8.06 -2.24 -11.43
C MET A 344 8.53 -3.38 -12.32
N PRO A 345 7.66 -3.96 -13.18
CA PRO A 345 8.11 -4.95 -14.15
C PRO A 345 9.22 -4.36 -15.04
N PRO A 346 10.19 -5.18 -15.51
CA PRO A 346 11.20 -4.74 -16.44
C PRO A 346 10.54 -4.07 -17.66
N LYS A 347 11.17 -3.01 -18.17
CA LYS A 347 10.71 -2.33 -19.38
C LYS A 347 10.64 -3.33 -20.54
N ASP A 348 9.86 -3.04 -21.58
CA ASP A 348 9.94 -3.80 -22.83
C ASP A 348 11.38 -3.76 -23.34
N THR A 349 12.05 -4.91 -23.22
CA THR A 349 13.45 -5.14 -23.50
C THR A 349 13.63 -5.96 -24.77
N SER A 350 12.58 -6.04 -25.62
CA SER A 350 12.61 -6.78 -26.88
C SER A 350 13.76 -6.40 -27.83
N LEU A 351 14.28 -5.17 -27.70
CA LEU A 351 15.42 -4.68 -28.48
C LEU A 351 16.79 -5.03 -27.88
N LEU A 352 16.83 -5.51 -26.62
CA LEU A 352 18.05 -5.92 -25.95
C LEU A 352 18.27 -7.44 -26.12
N PRO A 353 19.53 -7.88 -26.26
CA PRO A 353 19.81 -9.31 -26.22
C PRO A 353 19.48 -9.86 -24.82
N PRO A 354 18.88 -11.06 -24.71
CA PRO A 354 18.49 -11.63 -23.42
C PRO A 354 19.69 -11.97 -22.51
N ILE A 355 20.90 -12.07 -23.10
CA ILE A 355 22.14 -12.36 -22.41
C ILE A 355 23.25 -11.47 -22.99
N PRO A 356 24.05 -10.80 -22.13
CA PRO A 356 23.94 -10.73 -20.68
C PRO A 356 22.73 -9.90 -20.22
N TYR A 357 22.13 -10.27 -19.09
CA TYR A 357 21.12 -9.44 -18.43
C TYR A 357 21.81 -8.22 -17.80
N VAL A 358 21.51 -7.05 -18.32
CA VAL A 358 22.12 -5.76 -17.94
C VAL A 358 21.27 -5.06 -16.88
N LEU A 359 21.88 -4.80 -15.71
CA LEU A 359 21.32 -4.01 -14.61
C LEU A 359 21.95 -2.61 -14.63
N GLY A 360 21.15 -1.55 -14.63
CA GLY A 360 21.63 -0.17 -14.46
C GLY A 360 21.64 0.20 -12.99
N LEU A 361 22.81 0.45 -12.39
CA LEU A 361 22.95 0.87 -11.01
C LEU A 361 23.18 2.39 -10.95
N THR A 362 22.27 3.09 -10.27
CA THR A 362 22.32 4.56 -10.09
C THR A 362 21.94 4.96 -8.66
N GLY A 363 21.96 6.26 -8.35
CA GLY A 363 21.75 6.80 -7.00
C GLY A 363 22.63 8.01 -6.68
N GLY A 364 22.29 8.73 -5.62
CA GLY A 364 22.98 9.97 -5.19
C GLY A 364 24.47 9.79 -4.85
N SER A 365 25.19 10.90 -4.67
CA SER A 365 26.55 10.84 -4.12
C SER A 365 26.52 10.18 -2.74
N GLY A 366 27.59 9.50 -2.33
CA GLY A 366 27.65 8.86 -1.01
C GLY A 366 26.68 7.69 -0.75
N SER A 367 25.76 7.36 -1.66
CA SER A 367 24.72 6.34 -1.45
C SER A 367 25.23 4.89 -1.50
N GLY A 368 26.55 4.67 -1.60
CA GLY A 368 27.16 3.34 -1.52
C GLY A 368 27.07 2.50 -2.80
N LYS A 369 26.71 3.09 -3.96
CA LYS A 369 26.65 2.39 -5.27
C LYS A 369 27.87 1.51 -5.56
N SER A 370 29.07 2.04 -5.41
CA SER A 370 30.30 1.28 -5.68
C SER A 370 30.49 0.08 -4.74
N SER A 371 29.90 0.10 -3.54
CA SER A 371 29.89 -1.06 -2.63
C SER A 371 28.93 -2.15 -3.14
N ILE A 372 27.72 -1.76 -3.55
CA ILE A 372 26.74 -2.65 -4.17
C ILE A 372 27.32 -3.27 -5.45
N ALA A 373 27.93 -2.46 -6.31
CA ALA A 373 28.54 -2.91 -7.56
C ALA A 373 29.67 -3.92 -7.31
N ARG A 374 30.54 -3.68 -6.32
CA ARG A 374 31.59 -4.63 -5.90
C ARG A 374 31.01 -5.94 -5.37
N ARG A 375 29.89 -5.89 -4.64
CA ARG A 375 29.21 -7.08 -4.13
C ARG A 375 28.63 -7.92 -5.27
N LEU A 376 28.02 -7.28 -6.27
CA LEU A 376 27.50 -7.95 -7.47
C LEU A 376 28.63 -8.55 -8.32
N GLU A 377 29.77 -7.85 -8.42
CA GLU A 377 30.98 -8.35 -9.08
C GLU A 377 31.52 -9.61 -8.39
N ALA A 378 31.56 -9.62 -7.05
CA ALA A 378 31.95 -10.81 -6.28
C ALA A 378 30.98 -12.00 -6.46
N LEU A 379 29.72 -11.75 -6.83
CA LEU A 379 28.73 -12.77 -7.18
C LEU A 379 28.82 -13.24 -8.65
N GLY A 380 29.73 -12.65 -9.44
CA GLY A 380 30.02 -13.07 -10.81
C GLY A 380 29.48 -12.16 -11.91
N ALA A 381 28.86 -11.02 -11.57
CA ALA A 381 28.44 -10.03 -12.55
C ALA A 381 29.65 -9.25 -13.12
N VAL A 382 29.58 -8.82 -14.38
CA VAL A 382 30.59 -7.91 -14.94
C VAL A 382 30.21 -6.48 -14.63
N ARG A 383 31.08 -5.75 -13.92
CA ARG A 383 30.89 -4.32 -13.66
C ARG A 383 31.40 -3.48 -14.84
N VAL A 384 30.54 -2.61 -15.36
CA VAL A 384 30.84 -1.59 -16.36
C VAL A 384 30.76 -0.23 -15.67
N ASP A 385 31.92 0.30 -15.30
CA ASP A 385 32.08 1.53 -14.52
C ASP A 385 32.10 2.74 -15.46
N CYS A 386 31.00 3.50 -15.53
CA CYS A 386 30.86 4.59 -16.48
C CYS A 386 31.76 5.78 -16.17
N ASP A 387 32.14 5.97 -14.90
CA ASP A 387 33.06 7.04 -14.52
C ASP A 387 34.46 6.75 -15.07
N LYS A 388 34.89 5.48 -15.03
CA LYS A 388 36.13 5.04 -15.69
C LYS A 388 36.07 5.18 -17.21
N LEU A 389 34.97 4.75 -17.84
CA LEU A 389 34.80 4.89 -19.29
C LEU A 389 34.77 6.36 -19.72
N GLY A 390 34.19 7.25 -18.91
CA GLY A 390 34.25 8.69 -19.15
C GLY A 390 35.68 9.22 -19.18
N HIS A 391 36.60 8.66 -18.39
CA HIS A 391 38.02 9.02 -18.48
C HIS A 391 38.68 8.51 -19.76
N GLU A 392 38.25 7.37 -20.30
CA GLU A 392 38.75 6.83 -21.57
C GLU A 392 38.36 7.72 -22.75
N VAL A 393 37.17 8.34 -22.72
CA VAL A 393 36.72 9.30 -23.73
C VAL A 393 37.62 10.54 -23.83
N TYR A 394 38.36 10.87 -22.76
CA TYR A 394 39.29 11.99 -22.74
C TYR A 394 40.73 11.62 -23.12
N GLN A 395 41.01 10.35 -23.43
CA GLN A 395 42.36 9.96 -23.84
C GLN A 395 42.72 10.57 -25.19
N PRO A 396 44.01 10.91 -25.41
CA PRO A 396 44.49 11.41 -26.70
C PRO A 396 44.04 10.52 -27.86
N ASP A 397 43.82 11.15 -29.02
CA ASP A 397 43.43 10.52 -30.29
C ASP A 397 42.00 9.94 -30.37
N THR A 398 41.25 9.92 -29.26
CA THR A 398 39.83 9.53 -29.27
C THR A 398 38.95 10.59 -29.94
N ALA A 399 37.76 10.19 -30.40
CA ALA A 399 36.79 11.10 -31.00
C ALA A 399 36.23 12.11 -29.99
N GLY A 400 36.01 11.68 -28.74
CA GLY A 400 35.61 12.56 -27.64
C GLY A 400 36.65 13.63 -27.33
N TYR A 401 37.93 13.25 -27.20
CA TYR A 401 39.04 14.18 -26.98
C TYR A 401 39.10 15.30 -28.02
N ARG A 402 39.02 14.96 -29.31
CA ARG A 402 39.04 15.95 -30.40
C ARG A 402 37.87 16.93 -30.31
N ARG A 403 36.65 16.42 -30.15
CA ARG A 403 35.43 17.24 -30.05
C ARG A 403 35.42 18.14 -28.80
N VAL A 404 35.96 17.66 -27.68
CA VAL A 404 36.07 18.46 -26.46
C VAL A 404 37.06 19.62 -26.64
N ILE A 405 38.18 19.41 -27.34
CA ILE A 405 39.14 20.49 -27.63
C ILE A 405 38.55 21.51 -28.61
N GLU A 406 37.84 21.05 -29.63
CA GLU A 406 37.16 21.93 -30.60
C GLU A 406 36.15 22.86 -29.91
N GLU A 407 35.39 22.35 -28.95
CA GLU A 407 34.34 23.11 -28.24
C GLU A 407 34.91 24.01 -27.13
N PHE A 408 35.86 23.52 -26.33
CA PHE A 408 36.32 24.19 -25.11
C PHE A 408 37.68 24.88 -25.25
N GLY A 409 38.35 24.72 -26.38
CA GLY A 409 39.67 25.29 -26.67
C GLY A 409 40.83 24.45 -26.14
N SER A 410 42.02 24.67 -26.69
CA SER A 410 43.25 23.95 -26.32
C SER A 410 43.84 24.35 -24.97
N ASP A 411 43.33 25.41 -24.33
CA ASP A 411 43.76 25.88 -23.01
C ASP A 411 43.30 24.94 -21.87
N ILE A 412 42.47 23.95 -22.17
CA ILE A 412 42.13 22.86 -21.24
C ILE A 412 43.16 21.72 -21.24
N LEU A 413 44.22 21.80 -22.05
CA LEU A 413 45.24 20.74 -22.12
C LEU A 413 46.37 20.96 -21.12
N ASN A 414 46.88 19.86 -20.59
CA ASN A 414 48.15 19.80 -19.87
C ASN A 414 49.34 19.84 -20.85
N GLU A 415 50.55 20.02 -20.32
CA GLU A 415 51.79 19.99 -21.12
C GLU A 415 52.00 18.65 -21.87
N ASP A 416 51.52 17.55 -21.30
CA ASP A 416 51.56 16.20 -21.88
C ASP A 416 50.44 15.93 -22.91
N LYS A 417 49.68 16.98 -23.28
CA LYS A 417 48.52 16.94 -24.19
C LYS A 417 47.31 16.17 -23.65
N THR A 418 47.28 15.77 -22.38
CA THR A 418 46.06 15.22 -21.76
C THR A 418 45.09 16.33 -21.35
N ILE A 419 43.80 16.02 -21.20
CA ILE A 419 42.81 17.01 -20.75
C ILE A 419 43.00 17.30 -19.25
N ASN A 420 43.20 18.57 -18.92
CA ASN A 420 43.18 19.09 -17.56
C ASN A 420 41.74 19.17 -17.05
N ARG A 421 41.31 18.11 -16.35
CA ARG A 421 39.97 18.00 -15.76
C ARG A 421 39.64 19.13 -14.78
N ARG A 422 40.63 19.70 -14.08
CA ARG A 422 40.39 20.82 -13.15
C ARG A 422 40.08 22.11 -13.93
N THR A 423 40.80 22.39 -15.00
CA THR A 423 40.55 23.54 -15.87
C THR A 423 39.24 23.39 -16.62
N LEU A 424 38.97 22.21 -17.21
CA LEU A 424 37.70 21.91 -17.86
C LEU A 424 36.53 22.02 -16.86
N GLY A 425 36.68 21.43 -15.67
CA GLY A 425 35.72 21.53 -14.57
C GLY A 425 35.37 22.97 -14.24
N ARG A 426 36.36 23.86 -14.08
CA ARG A 426 36.10 25.30 -13.81
C ARG A 426 35.31 26.00 -14.91
N LYS A 427 35.42 25.55 -16.17
CA LYS A 427 34.65 26.12 -17.29
C LYS A 427 33.20 25.63 -17.35
N VAL A 428 32.93 24.42 -16.87
CA VAL A 428 31.59 23.78 -16.96
C VAL A 428 30.81 23.85 -15.65
N PHE A 429 31.46 23.80 -14.49
CA PHE A 429 30.79 23.88 -13.19
C PHE A 429 30.21 25.27 -12.98
N GLY A 430 28.92 25.33 -12.64
CA GLY A 430 28.17 26.58 -12.48
C GLY A 430 27.63 27.19 -13.77
N ASN A 431 27.91 26.60 -14.94
CA ASN A 431 27.35 27.02 -16.23
C ASN A 431 26.60 25.87 -16.90
N GLN A 432 25.26 25.90 -16.85
CA GLN A 432 24.41 24.83 -17.37
C GLN A 432 24.57 24.62 -18.89
N GLU A 433 24.77 25.69 -19.68
CA GLU A 433 24.95 25.58 -21.13
C GLU A 433 26.28 24.90 -21.47
N ARG A 434 27.37 25.28 -20.79
CA ARG A 434 28.69 24.68 -20.97
C ARG A 434 28.74 23.23 -20.48
N LEU A 435 28.09 22.93 -19.36
CA LEU A 435 27.97 21.55 -18.89
C LEU A 435 27.21 20.69 -19.90
N LYS A 436 26.11 21.21 -20.45
CA LYS A 436 25.33 20.52 -21.48
C LYS A 436 26.16 20.25 -22.75
N ALA A 437 26.91 21.25 -23.24
CA ALA A 437 27.78 21.07 -24.40
C ALA A 437 28.82 19.95 -24.18
N LEU A 438 29.40 19.86 -22.98
CA LEU A 438 30.32 18.78 -22.64
C LEU A 438 29.61 17.42 -22.62
N THR A 439 28.45 17.32 -21.96
CA THR A 439 27.71 16.06 -21.86
C THR A 439 27.19 15.57 -23.21
N ASP A 440 26.76 16.48 -24.09
CA ASP A 440 26.28 16.18 -25.45
C ASP A 440 27.40 15.56 -26.32
N ILE A 441 28.67 15.88 -26.03
CA ILE A 441 29.83 15.28 -26.69
C ILE A 441 30.19 13.93 -26.04
N VAL A 442 30.26 13.89 -24.71
CA VAL A 442 30.85 12.79 -23.95
C VAL A 442 29.90 11.60 -23.78
N TRP A 443 28.62 11.84 -23.47
CA TRP A 443 27.68 10.75 -23.19
C TRP A 443 27.47 9.79 -24.36
N PRO A 444 27.37 10.23 -25.63
CA PRO A 444 27.30 9.31 -26.76
C PRO A 444 28.53 8.41 -26.90
N GLU A 445 29.74 8.94 -26.63
CA GLU A 445 30.98 8.16 -26.68
C GLU A 445 31.03 7.12 -25.55
N ILE A 446 30.63 7.50 -24.32
CA ILE A 446 30.51 6.55 -23.22
C ILE A 446 29.53 5.44 -23.57
N ALA A 447 28.36 5.78 -24.14
CA ALA A 447 27.37 4.78 -24.53
C ALA A 447 27.91 3.77 -25.56
N LEU A 448 28.78 4.20 -26.49
CA LEU A 448 29.46 3.29 -27.43
C LEU A 448 30.43 2.36 -26.70
N LEU A 449 31.25 2.88 -25.79
CA LEU A 449 32.17 2.08 -24.98
C LEU A 449 31.42 1.06 -24.11
N VAL A 450 30.31 1.49 -23.50
CA VAL A 450 29.41 0.61 -22.71
C VAL A 450 28.89 -0.53 -23.57
N LYS A 451 28.37 -0.25 -24.77
CA LYS A 451 27.88 -1.29 -25.69
C LYS A 451 28.97 -2.27 -26.08
N ASN A 452 30.18 -1.78 -26.35
CA ASN A 452 31.34 -2.63 -26.65
C ASN A 452 31.71 -3.52 -25.45
N ARG A 453 31.71 -2.98 -24.23
CA ARG A 453 32.04 -3.73 -23.02
C ARG A 453 31.00 -4.81 -22.70
N ILE A 454 29.73 -4.51 -22.91
CA ILE A 454 28.63 -5.48 -22.79
C ILE A 454 28.79 -6.58 -23.87
N GLY A 455 29.14 -6.21 -25.10
CA GLY A 455 29.45 -7.16 -26.18
C GLY A 455 30.60 -8.10 -25.84
N GLN A 456 31.71 -7.58 -25.31
CA GLN A 456 32.83 -8.39 -24.84
C GLN A 456 32.41 -9.34 -23.71
N ALA A 457 31.66 -8.85 -22.73
CA ALA A 457 31.16 -9.70 -21.64
C ALA A 457 30.29 -10.85 -22.16
N ARG A 458 29.44 -10.59 -23.17
CA ARG A 458 28.66 -11.63 -23.86
C ARG A 458 29.56 -12.67 -24.50
N ASP A 459 30.59 -12.23 -25.24
CA ASP A 459 31.51 -13.12 -25.96
C ASP A 459 32.37 -13.96 -24.98
N GLU A 460 32.63 -13.43 -23.77
CA GLU A 460 33.24 -14.14 -22.64
C GLU A 460 32.25 -15.08 -21.89
N GLY A 461 31.01 -15.22 -22.37
CA GLY A 461 30.00 -16.11 -21.79
C GLY A 461 29.38 -15.60 -20.49
N LYS A 462 29.50 -14.30 -20.19
CA LYS A 462 28.96 -13.71 -18.96
C LYS A 462 27.44 -13.57 -19.07
N ARG A 463 26.77 -13.83 -17.94
CA ARG A 463 25.31 -13.88 -17.88
C ARG A 463 24.67 -12.59 -17.39
N VAL A 464 25.39 -11.79 -16.60
CA VAL A 464 24.89 -10.55 -15.98
C VAL A 464 25.95 -9.45 -16.09
N CYS A 465 25.51 -8.25 -16.45
CA CYS A 465 26.32 -7.03 -16.46
C CYS A 465 25.68 -5.98 -15.54
N VAL A 466 26.50 -5.20 -14.84
CA VAL A 466 26.06 -4.07 -14.01
C VAL A 466 26.67 -2.80 -14.59
N LEU A 467 25.82 -1.95 -15.15
CA LEU A 467 26.16 -0.62 -15.63
C LEU A 467 26.12 0.35 -14.44
N ASP A 468 27.29 0.64 -13.86
CA ASP A 468 27.45 1.55 -12.71
C ASP A 468 27.57 2.99 -13.24
N ALA A 469 26.50 3.77 -13.11
CA ALA A 469 26.40 5.13 -13.65
C ALA A 469 25.59 6.05 -12.73
N ALA A 470 26.26 7.05 -12.14
CA ALA A 470 25.57 8.08 -11.35
C ALA A 470 24.54 8.86 -12.18
N VAL A 471 24.82 9.10 -13.46
CA VAL A 471 23.98 9.88 -14.39
C VAL A 471 23.12 9.00 -15.32
N LEU A 472 22.85 7.75 -14.94
CA LEU A 472 22.13 6.78 -15.78
C LEU A 472 20.81 7.33 -16.36
N LEU A 473 20.03 8.01 -15.53
CA LEU A 473 18.70 8.50 -15.89
C LEU A 473 18.80 9.82 -16.68
N GLU A 474 19.66 10.73 -16.23
CA GLU A 474 19.93 12.03 -16.86
C GLU A 474 20.50 11.87 -18.27
N ALA A 475 21.34 10.85 -18.48
CA ALA A 475 21.94 10.54 -19.77
C ALA A 475 21.03 9.70 -20.69
N GLY A 476 19.82 9.34 -20.24
CA GLY A 476 18.89 8.52 -21.02
C GLY A 476 19.36 7.08 -21.25
N TRP A 477 20.24 6.56 -20.40
CA TRP A 477 20.84 5.22 -20.55
C TRP A 477 19.96 4.09 -20.02
N ALA A 478 18.79 4.42 -19.47
CA ALA A 478 17.79 3.44 -19.05
C ALA A 478 17.34 2.51 -20.20
N ASP A 479 17.45 2.94 -21.46
CA ASP A 479 17.12 2.12 -22.63
C ASP A 479 18.19 1.05 -22.96
N MET A 480 19.35 1.10 -22.31
CA MET A 480 20.43 0.12 -22.50
C MET A 480 20.42 -0.98 -21.44
N VAL A 481 19.47 -0.95 -20.50
CA VAL A 481 19.40 -1.88 -19.37
C VAL A 481 18.04 -2.55 -19.27
N HIS A 482 17.99 -3.72 -18.66
CA HIS A 482 16.75 -4.45 -18.44
C HIS A 482 16.02 -3.97 -17.19
N GLU A 483 16.80 -3.66 -16.15
CA GLU A 483 16.31 -3.13 -14.87
C GLU A 483 17.18 -1.96 -14.43
N VAL A 484 16.56 -1.01 -13.74
CA VAL A 484 17.26 0.08 -13.05
C VAL A 484 17.18 -0.18 -11.55
N TRP A 485 18.33 -0.31 -10.92
CA TRP A 485 18.50 -0.41 -9.48
C TRP A 485 18.98 0.94 -8.96
N VAL A 486 18.28 1.48 -7.96
CA VAL A 486 18.58 2.79 -7.38
C VAL A 486 19.03 2.59 -5.93
N SER A 487 20.24 3.07 -5.62
CA SER A 487 20.73 3.13 -4.25
C SER A 487 20.33 4.44 -3.59
N ILE A 488 19.56 4.35 -2.52
CA ILE A 488 19.01 5.48 -1.77
C ILE A 488 19.51 5.46 -0.33
N ILE A 489 19.76 6.65 0.21
CA ILE A 489 20.04 6.89 1.63
C ILE A 489 19.15 8.04 2.11
N PRO A 490 18.82 8.11 3.41
CA PRO A 490 18.11 9.27 3.96
C PRO A 490 18.89 10.56 3.70
N GLU A 491 18.21 11.67 3.40
CA GLU A 491 18.86 12.98 3.17
C GLU A 491 19.72 13.44 4.36
N GLU A 492 19.37 13.02 5.58
CA GLU A 492 20.16 13.31 6.79
C GLU A 492 21.53 12.61 6.79
N GLU A 493 21.67 11.51 6.06
CA GLU A 493 22.93 10.76 5.90
C GLU A 493 23.72 11.19 4.65
N ASP A 494 23.14 12.00 3.77
CA ASP A 494 23.74 12.54 2.53
C ASP A 494 24.77 13.66 2.80
N SER A 495 25.48 13.54 3.93
CA SER A 495 26.49 14.50 4.35
C SER A 495 27.76 14.37 3.49
N PRO A 496 28.36 15.48 3.02
CA PRO A 496 29.58 15.46 2.19
C PRO A 496 30.82 14.88 2.93
N THR A 497 30.70 14.60 4.23
CA THR A 497 31.74 14.00 5.07
C THR A 497 32.18 12.59 4.66
N ARG A 498 31.42 11.86 3.82
CA ARG A 498 31.86 10.55 3.29
C ARG A 498 32.74 10.65 2.04
N GLU A 499 32.79 11.80 1.35
CA GLU A 499 33.61 11.97 0.14
C GLU A 499 35.12 12.04 0.45
N SER A 500 35.52 12.19 1.71
CA SER A 500 36.90 12.40 2.13
C SER A 500 37.58 11.20 2.80
N GLN A 501 36.96 10.00 2.79
CA GLN A 501 37.53 8.78 3.41
C GLN A 501 37.71 7.58 2.47
N THR A 502 37.62 7.76 1.15
CA THR A 502 38.03 6.76 0.14
C THR A 502 38.91 7.41 -0.90
#